data_AF-A0A9D4W6R6-F1
#
_entry.id   AF-A0A9D4W6R6-F1
#
_cell.length_a   1.000
_cell.length_b   1.000
_cell.length_c   1.000
_cell.angle_alpha   90.00
_cell.angle_beta   90.00
_cell.angle_gamma   90.00
#
_symmetry.space_group_name_H-M   'P 1'
#
loop_
_entity.id
_entity.type
_entity.pdbx_description
1 polymer ?
#
loop_
_entity_poly.entity_id
_entity_poly.type
_entity_poly.pdbx_seq_one_letter_code
_entity_poly.pdbx_strand_id
1 'polypeptide(L)'
;DIMSVFDDLTQDDQDSVRLLAVEGCAALGKLLEPQDCVAHILPVTVNFSQDKSWRVRYMVANQLYELCEAVGPDSTKTKLVPAYVRLLRDNEAEVRIAAAGKVTKFSRILSPELAIQHILPCVKEL
;
A
#
# COMPACT_ATOMS: atom_id res chain seq x y z
N ASP A 1 9.39 15.06 -17.92
CA ASP A 1 8.00 14.57 -17.86
C ASP A 1 7.60 14.39 -16.40
N ILE A 2 6.32 14.53 -16.05
CA ILE A 2 5.84 14.52 -14.66
C ILE A 2 6.15 13.20 -13.95
N MET A 3 6.11 12.07 -14.67
CA MET A 3 6.40 10.76 -14.11
C MET A 3 7.87 10.62 -13.70
N SER A 4 8.80 11.20 -14.46
CA SER A 4 10.23 11.21 -14.09
C SER A 4 10.48 12.00 -12.79
N VAL A 5 9.79 13.12 -12.60
CA VAL A 5 9.90 13.90 -11.36
C VAL A 5 9.30 13.12 -10.20
N PHE A 6 8.18 12.43 -10.42
CA PHE A 6 7.57 11.58 -9.41
C PHE A 6 8.52 10.45 -8.99
N ASP A 7 9.15 9.77 -9.95
CA ASP A 7 10.11 8.68 -9.68
C ASP A 7 11.27 9.17 -8.82
N ASP A 8 11.84 10.35 -9.11
CA ASP A 8 12.89 10.97 -8.29
C ASP A 8 12.42 11.19 -6.83
N LEU A 9 11.21 11.70 -6.63
CA LEU A 9 10.63 11.90 -5.30
C LEU A 9 10.45 10.58 -4.54
N THR A 10 10.22 9.47 -5.23
CA THR A 10 10.09 8.17 -4.55
C THR A 10 11.40 7.65 -3.97
N GLN A 11 12.53 8.14 -4.47
CA GLN A 11 13.87 7.72 -4.06
C GLN A 11 14.57 8.76 -3.17
N ASP A 12 13.88 9.83 -2.77
CA ASP A 12 14.45 10.89 -1.95
C ASP A 12 14.96 10.35 -0.59
N ASP A 13 16.07 10.87 -0.11
CA ASP A 13 16.66 10.43 1.17
C ASP A 13 15.78 10.78 2.38
N GLN A 14 15.03 11.88 2.29
CA GLN A 14 14.14 12.36 3.35
C GLN A 14 12.85 11.55 3.39
N ASP A 15 12.55 10.98 4.55
CA ASP A 15 11.36 10.17 4.74
C ASP A 15 10.07 10.98 4.58
N SER A 16 10.08 12.27 4.92
CA SER A 16 8.96 13.19 4.70
C SER A 16 8.60 13.32 3.22
N VAL A 17 9.59 13.37 2.33
CA VAL A 17 9.37 13.45 0.88
C VAL A 17 8.78 12.13 0.37
N ARG A 18 9.38 10.99 0.73
CA ARG A 18 8.85 9.68 0.35
C ARG A 18 7.45 9.42 0.90
N LEU A 19 7.16 9.89 2.12
CA LEU A 19 5.83 9.82 2.72
C LEU A 19 4.81 10.59 1.88
N LEU A 20 5.12 11.81 1.45
CA LEU A 20 4.24 12.57 0.55
C LEU A 20 4.12 11.93 -0.84
N ALA A 21 5.16 11.23 -1.31
CA ALA A 21 5.10 10.47 -2.56
C ALA A 21 4.09 9.30 -2.48
N VAL A 22 3.85 8.71 -1.30
CA VAL A 22 2.74 7.76 -1.11
C VAL A 22 1.39 8.43 -1.39
N GLU A 23 1.17 9.66 -0.92
CA GLU A 23 -0.05 10.41 -1.23
C GLU A 23 -0.18 10.71 -2.73
N GLY A 24 0.95 11.01 -3.37
CA GLY A 24 1.05 11.13 -4.82
C GLY A 24 0.62 9.85 -5.55
N CYS A 25 0.95 8.66 -5.03
CA CYS A 25 0.52 7.39 -5.62
C CYS A 25 -1.01 7.29 -5.72
N ALA A 26 -1.73 7.62 -4.64
CA ALA A 26 -3.19 7.56 -4.62
C ALA A 26 -3.84 8.64 -5.52
N ALA A 27 -3.21 9.80 -5.64
CA ALA A 27 -3.69 10.86 -6.55
C ALA A 27 -3.47 10.49 -8.02
N LEU A 28 -2.26 10.07 -8.38
CA LEU A 28 -1.92 9.63 -9.74
C LEU A 28 -2.72 8.39 -10.14
N GLY A 29 -2.97 7.47 -9.21
CA GLY A 29 -3.79 6.28 -9.43
C GLY A 29 -5.23 6.57 -9.86
N LYS A 30 -5.74 7.80 -9.64
CA LYS A 30 -7.07 8.25 -10.10
C LYS A 30 -7.03 8.92 -11.47
N LEU A 31 -5.85 9.29 -11.97
CA LEU A 31 -5.65 10.05 -13.20
C LEU A 31 -5.10 9.17 -14.34
N LEU A 32 -4.32 8.15 -13.98
CA LEU A 32 -3.68 7.25 -14.92
C LEU A 32 -4.61 6.13 -15.37
N GLU A 33 -4.36 5.61 -16.57
CA GLU A 33 -5.02 4.39 -17.03
C GLU A 33 -4.57 3.19 -16.19
N PRO A 34 -5.40 2.14 -16.03
CA PRO A 34 -5.07 0.99 -15.18
C PRO A 34 -3.73 0.33 -15.52
N GLN A 35 -3.35 0.26 -16.81
CA GLN A 35 -2.05 -0.27 -17.22
C GLN A 35 -0.86 0.55 -16.67
N ASP A 36 -1.01 1.87 -16.60
CA ASP A 36 0.02 2.79 -16.15
C ASP A 36 0.08 2.81 -14.62
N CYS A 37 -1.06 2.65 -13.94
CA CYS A 37 -1.10 2.39 -12.50
C CYS A 37 -0.31 1.12 -12.14
N VAL A 38 -0.50 0.04 -12.90
CA VAL A 38 0.23 -1.22 -12.67
C VAL A 38 1.72 -1.07 -13.01
N ALA A 39 2.07 -0.32 -14.05
CA ALA A 39 3.46 -0.12 -14.45
C ALA A 39 4.25 0.79 -13.50
N HIS A 40 3.62 1.87 -13.00
CA HIS A 40 4.32 2.95 -12.29
C HIS A 40 3.94 3.04 -10.81
N ILE A 41 2.68 2.87 -10.44
CA ILE A 41 2.21 3.11 -9.06
C ILE A 41 2.34 1.86 -8.18
N LEU A 42 2.05 0.69 -8.74
CA LEU A 42 2.13 -0.58 -8.01
C LEU A 42 3.54 -0.89 -7.49
N PRO A 43 4.64 -0.75 -8.28
CA PRO A 43 5.98 -1.04 -7.78
C PRO A 43 6.38 -0.13 -6.63
N VAL A 44 6.06 1.17 -6.74
CA VAL A 44 6.32 2.18 -5.70
C VAL A 44 5.58 1.83 -4.42
N THR A 45 4.29 1.51 -4.51
CA THR A 45 3.47 1.11 -3.35
C THR A 45 4.04 -0.12 -2.63
N VAL A 46 4.44 -1.15 -3.38
CA VAL A 46 5.01 -2.37 -2.81
C VAL A 46 6.36 -2.09 -2.15
N ASN A 47 7.19 -1.24 -2.76
CA ASN A 47 8.47 -0.83 -2.18
C ASN A 47 8.26 -0.03 -0.88
N PHE A 48 7.35 0.95 -0.89
CA PHE A 48 7.03 1.75 0.28
C PHE A 48 6.41 0.96 1.42
N SER A 49 5.71 -0.16 1.14
CA SER A 49 5.24 -1.07 2.21
C SER A 49 6.37 -1.71 3.02
N GLN A 50 7.62 -1.60 2.55
CA GLN A 50 8.83 -2.15 3.15
C GLN A 50 9.89 -1.05 3.37
N ASP A 51 9.50 0.23 3.33
CA ASP A 51 10.43 1.36 3.48
C ASP A 51 11.15 1.30 4.84
N LYS A 52 12.39 1.79 4.86
CA LYS A 52 13.21 1.91 6.06
C LYS A 52 12.55 2.78 7.14
N SER A 53 11.78 3.81 6.75
CA SER A 53 11.01 4.66 7.67
C SER A 53 9.64 4.06 7.92
N TRP A 54 9.33 3.83 9.19
CA TRP A 54 8.00 3.38 9.59
C TRP A 54 6.90 4.39 9.23
N ARG A 55 7.23 5.68 9.11
CA ARG A 55 6.25 6.72 8.73
C ARG A 55 5.77 6.54 7.29
N VAL A 56 6.66 6.12 6.40
CA VAL A 56 6.32 5.80 5.01
C VAL A 56 5.44 4.55 4.97
N ARG A 57 5.81 3.49 5.70
CA ARG A 57 4.98 2.26 5.81
C ARG A 57 3.61 2.53 6.42
N TYR A 58 3.56 3.37 7.46
CA TYR A 58 2.32 3.87 8.07
C TYR A 58 1.43 4.58 7.05
N MET A 59 2.02 5.43 6.19
CA MET A 59 1.25 6.11 5.15
C MET A 59 0.70 5.13 4.12
N VAL A 60 1.47 4.11 3.70
CA VAL A 60 0.96 3.05 2.84
C VAL A 60 -0.22 2.33 3.49
N ALA A 61 -0.11 1.96 4.78
CA ALA A 61 -1.22 1.34 5.51
C ALA A 61 -2.48 2.22 5.53
N ASN A 62 -2.32 3.55 5.63
CA ASN A 62 -3.43 4.48 5.63
C ASN A 62 -4.14 4.63 4.28
N GLN A 63 -3.40 4.54 3.18
CA GLN A 63 -3.90 4.73 1.81
C GLN A 63 -4.09 3.45 1.01
N LEU A 64 -3.89 2.29 1.65
CA LEU A 64 -3.84 1.02 0.93
C LEU A 64 -5.12 0.73 0.15
N TYR A 65 -6.27 1.16 0.65
CA TYR A 65 -7.56 0.95 -0.01
C TYR A 65 -7.61 1.68 -1.37
N GLU A 66 -7.27 2.97 -1.38
CA GLU A 66 -7.21 3.81 -2.57
C GLU A 66 -6.20 3.27 -3.59
N LEU A 67 -5.07 2.72 -3.10
CA LEU A 67 -4.06 2.09 -3.94
C LEU A 67 -4.56 0.77 -4.56
N CYS A 68 -5.39 0.00 -3.87
CA CYS A 68 -6.03 -1.20 -4.43
C CYS A 68 -7.00 -0.85 -5.55
N GLU A 69 -7.78 0.22 -5.39
CA GLU A 69 -8.71 0.70 -6.43
C GLU A 69 -7.95 1.12 -7.70
N ALA A 70 -6.79 1.78 -7.56
CA ALA A 70 -5.98 2.23 -8.68
C ALA A 70 -5.37 1.08 -9.53
N VAL A 71 -4.92 -0.01 -8.89
CA VAL A 71 -4.19 -1.09 -9.58
C VAL A 71 -5.07 -2.27 -9.98
N GLY A 72 -6.32 -2.27 -9.52
CA GLY A 72 -7.31 -3.30 -9.82
C GLY A 72 -7.17 -4.60 -9.00
N PRO A 73 -8.15 -5.51 -9.14
CA PRO A 73 -8.30 -6.67 -8.26
C PRO A 73 -7.19 -7.72 -8.40
N ASP A 74 -6.67 -7.96 -9.61
CA ASP A 74 -5.65 -8.99 -9.83
C ASP A 74 -4.30 -8.59 -9.26
N SER A 75 -3.87 -7.34 -9.50
CA SER A 75 -2.69 -6.74 -8.89
C SER A 75 -2.83 -6.67 -7.37
N THR A 76 -4.02 -6.32 -6.87
CA THR A 76 -4.31 -6.30 -5.43
C THR A 76 -4.08 -7.67 -4.80
N LYS A 77 -4.66 -8.73 -5.36
CA LYS A 77 -4.51 -10.10 -4.84
C LYS A 77 -3.06 -10.58 -4.87
N THR A 78 -2.35 -10.34 -5.98
CA THR A 78 -1.02 -10.90 -6.21
C THR A 78 0.10 -10.13 -5.54
N LYS A 79 -0.04 -8.81 -5.34
CA LYS A 79 1.03 -7.92 -4.85
C LYS A 79 0.67 -7.15 -3.59
N LEU A 80 -0.56 -6.64 -3.46
CA LEU A 80 -0.94 -5.82 -2.30
C LEU A 80 -1.40 -6.65 -1.09
N VAL A 81 -1.96 -7.86 -1.28
CA VAL A 81 -2.26 -8.77 -0.14
C VAL A 81 -0.99 -9.13 0.63
N PRO A 82 0.11 -9.59 0.00
CA PRO A 82 1.37 -9.81 0.72
C PRO A 82 1.92 -8.56 1.39
N ALA A 83 1.78 -7.39 0.75
CA ALA A 83 2.19 -6.11 1.34
C ALA A 83 1.38 -5.78 2.60
N TYR A 84 0.07 -5.98 2.55
CA TYR A 84 -0.80 -5.71 3.68
C TYR A 84 -0.55 -6.64 4.86
N VAL A 85 -0.30 -7.92 4.59
CA VAL A 85 0.07 -8.90 5.63
C VAL A 85 1.35 -8.46 6.35
N ARG A 86 2.35 -7.92 5.64
CA ARG A 86 3.54 -7.34 6.27
C ARG A 86 3.20 -6.14 7.16
N LEU A 87 2.35 -5.23 6.70
CA LEU A 87 1.92 -4.05 7.47
C LEU A 87 1.11 -4.43 8.72
N LEU A 88 0.28 -5.46 8.66
CA LEU A 88 -0.43 -5.99 9.84
C LEU A 88 0.53 -6.63 10.86
N ARG A 89 1.68 -7.10 10.40
CA ARG A 89 2.74 -7.72 11.23
C ARG A 89 3.96 -6.82 11.40
N ASP A 90 3.79 -5.52 11.18
CA ASP A 90 4.88 -4.56 11.25
C ASP A 90 5.49 -4.50 12.65
N ASN A 91 6.78 -4.23 12.75
CA ASN A 91 7.45 -4.13 14.05
C ASN A 91 6.97 -2.88 14.83
N GLU A 92 6.57 -1.81 14.15
CA GLU A 92 6.06 -0.59 14.79
C GLU A 92 4.56 -0.66 15.06
N ALA A 93 4.17 -0.30 16.29
CA ALA A 93 2.79 -0.40 16.74
C ALA A 93 1.85 0.53 15.95
N GLU A 94 2.29 1.74 15.63
CA GLU A 94 1.53 2.74 14.88
C GLU A 94 1.17 2.24 13.47
N VAL A 95 2.09 1.50 12.82
CA VAL A 95 1.84 0.89 11.51
C VAL A 95 0.80 -0.21 11.65
N ARG A 96 0.93 -1.09 12.66
CA ARG A 96 -0.05 -2.15 12.92
C ARG A 96 -1.44 -1.58 13.22
N ILE A 97 -1.54 -0.53 14.03
CA ILE A 97 -2.81 0.14 14.35
C ILE A 97 -3.45 0.72 13.09
N ALA A 98 -2.65 1.41 12.25
CA ALA A 98 -3.15 1.96 10.99
C ALA A 98 -3.66 0.85 10.05
N ALA A 99 -2.87 -0.23 9.89
CA ALA A 99 -3.25 -1.37 9.07
C ALA A 99 -4.52 -2.05 9.61
N ALA A 100 -4.58 -2.33 10.91
CA ALA A 100 -5.72 -2.94 11.59
C ALA A 100 -7.02 -2.14 11.37
N GLY A 101 -6.93 -0.80 11.44
CA GLY A 101 -8.04 0.10 11.18
C GLY A 101 -8.63 0.00 9.76
N LYS A 102 -7.94 -0.63 8.81
CA LYS A 102 -8.40 -0.83 7.43
C LYS A 102 -8.87 -2.25 7.12
N VAL A 103 -8.75 -3.20 8.05
CA VAL A 103 -8.99 -4.63 7.80
C VAL A 103 -10.37 -4.88 7.18
N THR A 104 -11.41 -4.24 7.71
CA THR A 104 -12.78 -4.40 7.22
C THR A 104 -12.93 -3.93 5.79
N LYS A 105 -12.33 -2.79 5.42
CA LYS A 105 -12.39 -2.25 4.05
C LYS A 105 -11.59 -3.13 3.10
N PHE A 106 -10.37 -3.51 3.47
CA PHE A 106 -9.52 -4.35 2.64
C PHE A 106 -10.14 -5.74 2.39
N SER A 107 -10.72 -6.34 3.42
CA SER A 107 -11.35 -7.67 3.33
C SER A 107 -12.56 -7.70 2.38
N ARG A 108 -13.24 -6.55 2.17
CA ARG A 108 -14.34 -6.43 1.20
C ARG A 108 -13.88 -6.43 -0.26
N ILE A 109 -12.62 -6.10 -0.53
CA ILE A 109 -12.03 -6.15 -1.88
C ILE A 109 -11.61 -7.60 -2.22
N LEU A 110 -11.35 -8.41 -1.20
CA LEU A 110 -10.93 -9.79 -1.36
C LEU A 110 -12.12 -10.74 -1.45
N SER A 111 -11.85 -11.94 -1.97
CA SER A 111 -12.79 -13.05 -1.76
C SER A 111 -12.73 -13.50 -0.28
N PRO A 112 -13.82 -14.07 0.26
CA PRO A 112 -13.84 -14.60 1.63
C PRO A 112 -12.70 -15.58 1.91
N GLU A 113 -12.34 -16.41 0.93
CA GLU A 113 -11.27 -17.41 1.05
C GLU A 113 -9.91 -16.74 1.28
N LEU A 114 -9.57 -15.72 0.50
CA LEU A 114 -8.31 -14.99 0.66
C LEU A 114 -8.26 -14.23 1.97
N ALA A 115 -9.37 -13.63 2.40
CA ALA A 115 -9.44 -12.93 3.67
C ALA A 115 -9.24 -13.89 4.86
N ILE A 116 -9.87 -15.06 4.83
CA ILE A 116 -9.72 -16.10 5.87
C ILE A 116 -8.29 -16.67 5.86
N GLN A 117 -7.72 -16.91 4.68
CA GLN A 117 -6.40 -17.51 4.55
C GLN A 117 -5.26 -16.56 4.97
N HIS A 118 -5.36 -15.27 4.61
CA HIS A 118 -4.23 -14.34 4.76
C HIS A 118 -4.45 -13.25 5.82
N ILE A 119 -5.67 -12.73 5.96
CA ILE A 119 -5.93 -11.58 6.83
C ILE A 119 -6.32 -12.02 8.24
N LEU A 120 -7.24 -12.99 8.36
CA LEU A 120 -7.74 -13.47 9.64
C LEU A 120 -6.63 -13.95 10.61
N PRO A 121 -5.58 -14.67 10.17
CA PRO A 121 -4.50 -15.08 11.07
C PRO A 121 -3.75 -13.89 11.65
N CYS A 122 -3.49 -12.86 10.85
CA CYS A 122 -2.80 -11.65 11.30
C CYS A 122 -3.61 -10.91 12.36
N VAL A 123 -4.92 -10.80 12.19
CA VAL A 123 -5.80 -10.08 13.12
C VAL A 123 -5.92 -10.79 14.47
N LYS A 124 -5.80 -12.11 14.51
CA LYS A 124 -5.80 -12.88 15.77
C LYS A 124 -4.53 -12.68 16.61
N GLU A 125 -3.46 -12.19 15.98
CA GLU A 125 -2.13 -12.00 16.58
C GLU A 125 -1.85 -10.52 16.92
N LEU A 126 -2.75 -9.59 16.57
CA LEU A 126 -2.61 -8.15 16.76
C LEU A 126 -2.76 -7.69 18.22
#